data_AF-A0A1V5K3H6-F1
#
_entry.id   AF-A0A1V5K3H6-F1
#
_cell.length_a   1.000
_cell.length_b   1.000
_cell.length_c   1.000
_cell.angle_alpha   90.00
_cell.angle_beta   90.00
_cell.angle_gamma   90.00
#
_symmetry.space_group_name_H-M   'P 1'
#
loop_
_entity.id
_entity.type
_entity.pdbx_description
1 polymer ?
#
loop_
_entity_poly.entity_id
_entity_poly.type
_entity_poly.pdbx_seq_one_letter_code
_entity_poly.pdbx_strand_id
1 'polypeptide(L)' 'MATAKAAEGVARQPEAAGKIQGVLILGLAIIESLTIYALVVGLILIFANPFKDLFIG' A
#
# COMPACT_ATOMS: atom_id res chain seq x y z
N MET A 1 -12.65 2.89 -3.22
CA MET A 1 -13.39 4.05 -2.65
C MET A 1 -12.56 5.34 -2.65
N ALA A 2 -11.26 5.32 -2.34
CA ALA A 2 -10.41 6.54 -2.32
C ALA A 2 -10.32 7.29 -3.66
N THR A 3 -10.13 6.58 -4.78
CA THR A 3 -10.07 7.16 -6.13
C THR A 3 -11.39 7.80 -6.56
N ALA A 4 -12.53 7.17 -6.27
CA ALA A 4 -13.85 7.74 -6.56
C ALA A 4 -14.08 9.05 -5.80
N LYS A 5 -13.67 9.12 -4.51
CA LYS A 5 -13.76 10.35 -3.71
C LYS A 5 -12.80 11.44 -4.18
N ALA A 6 -11.60 11.07 -4.62
CA ALA A 6 -10.68 12.01 -5.24
C ALA A 6 -11.28 12.59 -6.54
N ALA A 7 -11.89 11.76 -7.39
CA ALA A 7 -12.53 12.20 -8.63
C ALA A 7 -13.73 13.12 -8.37
N GLU A 8 -14.59 12.78 -7.41
CA GLU A 8 -15.69 13.66 -6.95
C GLU A 8 -15.16 15.00 -6.42
N GLY A 9 -14.08 14.98 -5.64
CA GLY A 9 -13.44 16.19 -5.10
C GLY A 9 -12.89 17.09 -6.20
N VAL A 10 -12.20 16.52 -7.19
CA VAL A 10 -11.68 17.25 -8.36
C VAL A 10 -12.81 17.85 -9.18
N ALA A 11 -13.90 17.12 -9.39
CA ALA A 11 -15.06 17.60 -10.14
C ALA A 11 -15.76 18.79 -9.45
N ARG A 12 -15.77 18.81 -8.10
CA ARG A 12 -16.35 19.93 -7.32
C ARG A 12 -15.42 21.14 -7.22
N GLN A 13 -14.11 20.93 -7.19
CA GLN A 13 -13.08 21.97 -7.06
C GLN A 13 -11.88 21.68 -7.98
N PRO A 14 -11.96 22.07 -9.26
CA PRO A 14 -10.92 21.81 -10.25
C PRO A 14 -9.57 22.46 -9.91
N GLU A 15 -9.59 23.64 -9.31
CA GLU A 15 -8.40 24.40 -8.89
C GLU A 15 -7.58 23.66 -7.81
N ALA A 16 -8.22 22.78 -7.03
CA ALA A 16 -7.57 21.98 -6.01
C ALA A 16 -7.06 20.63 -6.52
N ALA A 17 -7.18 20.33 -7.82
CA ALA A 17 -6.93 18.99 -8.36
C ALA A 17 -5.54 18.45 -8.04
N GLY A 18 -4.49 19.28 -8.18
CA GLY A 18 -3.12 18.87 -7.85
C GLY A 18 -2.94 18.50 -6.38
N LYS A 19 -3.58 19.25 -5.46
CA LYS A 19 -3.53 18.96 -4.03
C LYS A 19 -4.29 17.66 -3.70
N ILE A 20 -5.46 17.46 -4.31
CA ILE A 20 -6.27 16.24 -4.11
C ILE A 20 -5.50 15.00 -4.60
N GLN A 21 -4.88 15.07 -5.78
CA GLN A 21 -4.04 13.98 -6.29
C GLN A 21 -2.84 13.70 -5.39
N GLY A 22 -2.17 14.75 -4.89
CA GLY A 22 -1.05 14.59 -3.95
C GLY A 22 -1.44 13.85 -2.67
N VAL A 23 -2.59 14.20 -2.08
CA VAL A 23 -3.11 13.51 -0.89
C VAL A 23 -3.54 12.07 -1.22
N LEU A 24 -4.15 11.83 -2.38
CA LEU A 24 -4.51 10.48 -2.82
C LEU A 24 -3.27 9.59 -2.95
N ILE A 25 -2.22 10.06 -3.64
CA ILE A 25 -0.99 9.30 -3.84
C ILE A 25 -0.30 9.04 -2.50
N LEU A 26 -0.24 10.02 -1.61
CA LEU A 26 0.31 9.84 -0.27
C LEU A 26 -0.46 8.75 0.51
N GLY A 27 -1.78 8.78 0.47
CA GLY A 27 -2.61 7.76 1.12
C GLY A 27 -2.41 6.36 0.53
N LEU A 28 -2.31 6.27 -0.80
CA LEU A 28 -2.02 5.01 -1.49
C LEU A 28 -0.63 4.49 -1.15
N ALA A 29 0.39 5.35 -1.07
CA ALA A 29 1.75 4.97 -0.69
C ALA A 29 1.83 4.38 0.74
N ILE A 30 1.05 4.93 1.67
CA ILE A 30 0.98 4.39 3.05
C ILE A 30 0.36 2.99 3.03
N ILE A 31 -0.74 2.79 2.30
CA ILE A 31 -1.37 1.47 2.18
C ILE A 31 -0.41 0.48 1.53
N GLU A 32 0.28 0.91 0.48
CA GLU A 32 1.21 0.06 -0.26
C GLU A 32 2.37 -0.44 0.61
N SER A 33 2.84 0.37 1.57
CA SER A 33 3.89 -0.06 2.50
C SER A 33 3.48 -1.29 3.33
N LEU A 34 2.19 -1.41 3.70
CA LEU A 34 1.67 -2.58 4.42
C LEU A 34 1.65 -3.82 3.50
N THR A 35 1.28 -3.63 2.24
CA THR A 35 1.34 -4.68 1.22
C THR A 35 2.76 -5.22 1.07
N ILE A 36 3.76 -4.33 1.03
CA ILE A 36 5.17 -4.70 0.94
C ILE A 36 5.62 -5.48 2.19
N TYR A 37 5.19 -5.10 3.40
CA TYR A 37 5.52 -5.87 4.60
C TYR A 37 4.95 -7.28 4.56
N ALA A 38 3.69 -7.43 4.15
CA ALA A 38 3.08 -8.76 3.99
C ALA A 38 3.82 -9.60 2.94
N LEU A 39 4.21 -8.99 1.81
CA LEU A 39 5.00 -9.64 0.77
C LEU A 39 6.37 -10.10 1.30
N VAL A 40 7.10 -9.22 2.00
CA VAL A 40 8.42 -9.54 2.56
C VAL A 40 8.33 -10.69 3.56
N VAL A 41 7.35 -10.68 4.46
CA VAL A 41 7.13 -11.79 5.40
C VAL A 41 6.82 -13.09 4.64
N GLY A 42 5.97 -13.04 3.62
CA GLY A 42 5.67 -14.20 2.77
C GLY A 42 6.92 -14.76 2.07
N LEU A 43 7.75 -13.89 1.51
CA LEU A 43 9.02 -14.28 0.87
C LEU A 43 10.00 -14.89 1.87
N ILE A 44 10.09 -14.33 3.09
CA ILE A 44 10.91 -14.90 4.16
C ILE A 44 10.42 -16.31 4.49
N LEU A 45 9.12 -16.54 4.65
CA LEU A 45 8.58 -17.86 4.98
C LEU A 45 8.79 -18.89 3.88
N ILE A 46 8.82 -18.49 2.60
CA ILE A 46 9.02 -19.41 1.48
C ILE A 46 10.50 -19.68 1.21
N PHE A 47 11.34 -18.65 1.20
CA PHE A 47 12.73 -18.73 0.71
C PHE A 47 13.79 -18.65 1.81
N ALA A 48 13.45 -18.09 2.97
CA ALA A 48 14.38 -17.87 4.08
C ALA A 48 13.76 -18.26 5.42
N ASN A 49 12.99 -19.37 5.45
CA ASN A 49 12.17 -19.73 6.59
C ASN A 49 13.04 -19.90 7.84
N PRO A 50 12.91 -19.02 8.86
CA PRO A 50 13.73 -19.10 10.06
C PRO A 50 13.39 -20.32 10.93
N PHE A 51 12.27 -20.98 10.69
CA PHE A 51 11.82 -22.14 11.44
C PHE A 51 12.20 -23.47 10.80
N LYS A 52 12.88 -23.48 9.65
CA LYS A 52 13.22 -24.72 8.94
C LYS A 52 14.00 -25.71 9.83
N ASP A 53 14.95 -25.20 10.62
CA ASP A 53 15.83 -26.02 11.46
C ASP A 53 15.15 -26.47 12.75
N LEU A 54 14.03 -25.84 13.13
CA LEU A 54 13.23 -26.20 14.30
C LEU A 54 12.31 -27.42 14.03
N PHE A 55 11.91 -27.65 12.77
CA PHE A 55 10.96 -28.70 12.41
C PHE A 55 11.58 -29.87 11.65
N ILE A 56 12.78 -29.71 11.08
CA ILE A 56 13.46 -30.71 10.25
C ILE A 56 14.77 -31.18 10.91
N GLY A 57 15.13 -30.61 12.07
CA GLY A 57 16.25 -31.04 12.92
C GLY A 57 15.87 -32.07 13.97
#